data_AF-A0A955PB57-F1
#
_entry.id   AF-A0A955PB57-F1
#
_cell.length_a   1.000
_cell.length_b   1.000
_cell.length_c   1.000
_cell.angle_alpha   90.00
_cell.angle_beta   90.00
_cell.angle_gamma   90.00
#
_symmetry.space_group_name_H-M   'P 1'
#
loop_
_entity.id
_entity.type
_entity.pdbx_description
1 polymer ?
#
loop_
_entity_poly.entity_id
_entity_poly.type
_entity_poly.pdbx_seq_one_letter_code
_entity_poly.pdbx_strand_id
1 'polypeptide(L)'
;IDSGKTVLLIKEWTLESLRDSFEKGAMFAVKDLGIEKGDYPHIDSIQVGDHEIRIESDAEVEWIAGQTIQATGEVFTLKGLPSGMKTIRAQVRNATGEVFVQPFTLEASQ
;
A
#
# COMPACT_ATOMS: atom_id res chain seq x y z
N ILE A 1 -9.25 -2.89 13.27
CA ILE A 1 -10.66 -2.77 12.81
C ILE A 1 -10.77 -3.70 11.62
N ASP A 2 -11.68 -4.66 11.67
CA ASP A 2 -11.71 -5.78 10.74
C ASP A 2 -12.35 -5.36 9.40
N SER A 3 -11.90 -5.94 8.28
CA SER A 3 -12.43 -5.58 6.96
C SER A 3 -13.67 -6.42 6.68
N GLY A 4 -14.85 -5.81 6.62
CA GLY A 4 -16.11 -6.55 6.47
C GLY A 4 -16.13 -7.33 5.16
N LYS A 5 -16.25 -8.67 5.18
CA LYS A 5 -16.24 -9.49 3.94
C LYS A 5 -16.93 -10.84 4.06
N THR A 6 -17.33 -11.33 2.89
CA THR A 6 -17.44 -12.72 2.36
C THR A 6 -17.87 -12.56 0.87
N VAL A 7 -18.75 -13.36 0.23
CA VAL A 7 -19.35 -13.09 -1.12
C VAL A 7 -20.78 -13.66 -1.28
N LEU A 8 -21.87 -12.91 -1.51
CA LEU A 8 -23.25 -13.48 -1.36
C LEU A 8 -23.90 -13.94 -2.70
N LEU A 9 -24.81 -14.90 -2.58
CA LEU A 9 -25.64 -15.46 -3.65
C LEU A 9 -27.11 -15.59 -3.16
N ILE A 10 -27.92 -14.53 -3.33
CA ILE A 10 -29.38 -14.54 -3.07
C ILE A 10 -30.13 -13.88 -4.22
N LYS A 11 -31.40 -14.27 -4.45
CA LYS A 11 -32.23 -13.75 -5.54
C LYS A 11 -32.69 -12.32 -5.29
N GLU A 12 -33.11 -12.01 -4.07
CA GLU A 12 -33.65 -10.71 -3.66
C GLU A 12 -33.14 -10.35 -2.25
N TRP A 13 -33.01 -9.06 -1.92
CA TRP A 13 -32.52 -8.63 -0.59
C TRP A 13 -33.62 -8.68 0.49
N THR A 14 -34.17 -9.87 0.70
CA THR A 14 -35.20 -10.16 1.70
C THR A 14 -34.75 -11.28 2.64
N LEU A 15 -35.28 -11.29 3.87
CA LEU A 15 -34.97 -12.33 4.87
C LEU A 15 -35.38 -13.73 4.39
N GLU A 16 -36.44 -13.82 3.59
CA GLU A 16 -36.95 -15.05 3.01
C GLU A 16 -36.02 -15.57 1.90
N SER A 17 -35.64 -14.73 0.93
CA SER A 17 -34.70 -15.14 -0.13
C SER A 17 -33.31 -15.47 0.43
N LEU A 18 -32.88 -14.81 1.51
CA LEU A 18 -31.66 -15.16 2.23
C LEU A 18 -31.72 -16.57 2.83
N ARG A 19 -32.83 -16.93 3.49
CA ARG A 19 -33.04 -18.28 4.06
C ARG A 19 -33.09 -19.34 2.96
N ASP A 20 -33.93 -19.13 1.95
CA ASP A 20 -34.10 -20.05 0.82
C ASP A 20 -32.78 -20.34 0.09
N SER A 21 -31.95 -19.31 -0.12
CA SER A 21 -30.65 -19.47 -0.78
C SER A 21 -29.63 -20.18 0.13
N PHE A 22 -29.65 -19.91 1.44
CA PHE A 22 -28.79 -20.58 2.42
C PHE A 22 -29.15 -22.06 2.58
N GLU A 23 -30.44 -22.39 2.63
CA GLU A 23 -30.97 -23.76 2.65
C GLU A 23 -30.63 -24.54 1.37
N LYS A 24 -30.53 -23.85 0.22
CA LYS A 24 -30.07 -24.41 -1.07
C LYS A 24 -28.54 -24.44 -1.23
N GLY A 25 -27.78 -24.13 -0.19
CA GLY A 25 -26.32 -24.21 -0.18
C GLY A 25 -25.59 -23.07 -0.89
N ALA A 26 -26.25 -21.95 -1.16
CA ALA A 26 -25.63 -20.78 -1.79
C ALA A 26 -24.85 -19.97 -0.74
N MET A 27 -23.54 -19.78 -0.96
CA MET A 27 -22.63 -19.18 0.04
C MET A 27 -22.07 -17.83 -0.39
N PHE A 28 -22.16 -16.83 0.52
CA PHE A 28 -21.13 -16.54 1.55
C PHE A 28 -21.34 -15.19 2.30
N ALA A 29 -21.61 -14.06 1.59
CA ALA A 29 -21.85 -12.64 2.05
C ALA A 29 -20.81 -11.50 1.81
N VAL A 30 -20.76 -10.89 0.61
CA VAL A 30 -19.98 -9.64 0.38
C VAL A 30 -20.59 -8.52 1.22
N LYS A 31 -19.80 -7.89 2.10
CA LYS A 31 -20.15 -6.60 2.71
C LYS A 31 -18.98 -5.90 3.40
N ASP A 32 -18.19 -5.14 2.64
CA ASP A 32 -17.21 -4.19 3.20
C ASP A 32 -17.97 -3.00 3.79
N LEU A 33 -18.43 -3.20 5.03
CA LEU A 33 -18.83 -2.17 5.99
C LEU A 33 -17.60 -1.56 6.69
N GLY A 34 -16.41 -1.74 6.13
CA GLY A 34 -15.24 -1.00 6.56
C GLY A 34 -15.47 0.51 6.45
N ILE A 35 -14.73 1.26 7.26
CA ILE A 35 -14.56 2.70 7.05
C ILE A 35 -14.14 2.89 5.59
N GLU A 36 -14.63 3.95 4.94
CA GLU A 36 -14.13 4.37 3.62
C GLU A 36 -12.61 4.34 3.67
N LYS A 37 -12.01 3.42 2.90
CA LYS A 37 -10.56 3.25 2.95
C LYS A 37 -9.96 4.57 2.54
N GLY A 38 -8.98 5.00 3.32
CA GLY A 38 -8.24 6.20 3.02
C GLY A 38 -7.80 6.23 1.57
N ASP A 39 -7.80 7.44 1.01
CA ASP A 39 -7.27 7.69 -0.32
C ASP A 39 -5.74 7.60 -0.21
N TYR A 40 -5.23 6.37 -0.11
CA TYR A 40 -3.80 6.10 -0.02
C TYR A 40 -3.13 6.36 -1.38
N PRO A 41 -1.87 6.86 -1.39
CA PRO A 41 -1.12 7.07 -2.62
C PRO A 41 -1.11 5.85 -3.55
N HIS A 42 -1.32 6.07 -4.85
CA HIS A 42 -1.20 4.98 -5.82
C HIS A 42 0.27 4.68 -6.10
N ILE A 43 0.64 3.40 -6.05
CA ILE A 43 2.00 2.94 -6.36
C ILE A 43 1.89 2.00 -7.56
N ASP A 44 2.30 2.48 -8.73
CA ASP A 44 2.31 1.69 -9.98
C ASP A 44 3.39 0.62 -9.95
N SER A 45 4.61 0.99 -9.52
CA SER A 45 5.71 0.03 -9.37
C SER A 45 6.76 0.47 -8.34
N ILE A 46 7.47 -0.51 -7.78
CA ILE A 46 8.68 -0.31 -6.99
C ILE A 46 9.78 -1.17 -7.61
N GLN A 47 10.88 -0.53 -8.04
CA GLN A 47 11.99 -1.18 -8.70
C GLN A 47 13.27 -0.93 -7.87
N VAL A 48 13.99 -2.00 -7.53
CA VAL A 48 15.26 -1.93 -6.80
C VAL A 48 16.36 -2.44 -7.72
N GLY A 49 17.34 -1.60 -8.04
CA GLY A 49 18.53 -1.97 -8.80
C GLY A 49 19.82 -1.65 -8.04
N ASP A 50 20.95 -2.05 -8.61
CA ASP A 50 22.28 -1.96 -7.96
C ASP A 50 22.72 -0.50 -7.65
N HIS A 51 22.14 0.48 -8.32
CA HIS A 51 22.56 1.90 -8.26
C HIS A 51 21.42 2.87 -7.92
N GLU A 52 20.16 2.47 -8.10
CA GLU A 52 18.99 3.30 -7.81
C GLU A 52 17.81 2.46 -7.31
N ILE A 53 16.93 3.13 -6.56
CA ILE A 53 15.59 2.65 -6.23
C ILE A 53 14.60 3.59 -6.91
N ARG A 54 13.58 3.06 -7.56
CA ARG A 54 12.51 3.83 -8.21
C ARG A 54 11.15 3.45 -7.65
N ILE A 55 10.31 4.45 -7.44
CA ILE A 55 8.89 4.30 -7.12
C ILE A 55 8.11 5.13 -8.13
N GLU A 56 7.33 4.46 -8.97
CA GLU A 56 6.40 5.08 -9.92
C GLU A 56 5.05 5.28 -9.20
N SER A 57 4.57 6.53 -9.17
CA SER A 57 3.45 6.96 -8.34
C SER A 57 2.94 8.34 -8.80
N ASP A 58 1.63 8.59 -8.70
CA ASP A 58 1.01 9.89 -8.97
C ASP A 58 1.18 10.92 -7.82
N ALA A 59 1.75 10.47 -6.71
CA ALA A 59 1.94 11.19 -5.46
C ALA A 59 3.40 11.60 -5.18
N GLU A 60 3.61 12.55 -4.25
CA GLU A 60 4.94 13.07 -3.90
C GLU A 60 5.76 12.03 -3.14
N VAL A 61 7.01 11.80 -3.56
CA VAL A 61 7.95 10.85 -2.95
C VAL A 61 9.06 11.59 -2.21
N GLU A 62 9.22 11.35 -0.91
CA GLU A 62 10.34 11.81 -0.08
C GLU A 62 11.21 10.61 0.34
N TRP A 63 12.52 10.71 0.16
CA TRP A 63 13.48 9.67 0.56
C TRP A 63 14.15 10.06 1.87
N ILE A 64 13.89 9.30 2.94
CA ILE A 64 14.25 9.67 4.31
C ILE A 64 15.21 8.63 4.90
N ALA A 65 16.35 9.09 5.40
CA ALA A 65 17.27 8.29 6.19
C ALA A 65 17.35 8.83 7.61
N GLY A 66 17.08 7.98 8.61
CA GLY A 66 16.95 8.43 10.00
C GLY A 66 15.85 9.47 10.18
N GLN A 67 16.25 10.72 10.43
CA GLN A 67 15.38 11.90 10.61
C GLN A 67 15.53 12.95 9.50
N THR A 68 16.33 12.69 8.46
CA THR A 68 16.65 13.68 7.41
C THR A 68 16.21 13.20 6.03
N ILE A 69 15.51 14.08 5.30
CA ILE A 69 15.22 13.90 3.87
C ILE A 69 16.55 13.96 3.11
N GLN A 70 16.85 12.92 2.33
CA GLN A 70 18.02 12.79 1.48
C GLN A 70 17.76 13.28 0.05
N ALA A 71 16.55 13.04 -0.46
CA ALA A 71 16.10 13.43 -1.79
C ALA A 71 14.57 13.47 -1.88
N THR A 72 14.04 14.02 -2.96
CA THR A 72 12.62 13.98 -3.33
C THR A 72 12.45 13.59 -4.81
N GLY A 73 11.28 13.07 -5.16
CA GLY A 73 10.96 12.55 -6.50
C GLY A 73 11.08 11.02 -6.59
N GLU A 74 10.62 10.46 -7.71
CA GLU A 74 10.45 9.00 -7.92
C GLU A 74 11.72 8.16 -7.80
N VAL A 75 12.90 8.73 -8.06
CA VAL A 75 14.18 8.00 -8.15
C VAL A 75 15.13 8.41 -7.04
N PHE A 76 15.69 7.42 -6.36
CA PHE A 76 16.75 7.57 -5.37
C PHE A 76 18.04 6.89 -5.82
N THR A 77 19.09 7.68 -6.04
CA THR A 77 20.42 7.16 -6.37
C THR A 77 21.18 6.73 -5.11
N LEU A 78 21.68 5.49 -5.09
CA LEU A 78 22.44 4.93 -3.96
C LEU A 78 23.88 5.47 -3.88
N LYS A 79 24.38 6.07 -4.96
CA LYS A 79 25.72 6.65 -5.06
C LYS A 79 25.86 7.90 -4.18
N GLY A 80 26.88 7.93 -3.33
CA GLY A 80 27.18 9.08 -2.47
C GLY A 80 26.48 9.05 -1.11
N LEU A 81 25.79 7.95 -0.78
CA LEU A 81 25.26 7.71 0.56
C LEU A 81 26.36 7.77 1.64
N PRO A 82 26.10 8.38 2.81
CA PRO A 82 27.00 8.34 3.96
C PRO A 82 27.41 6.91 4.34
N SER A 83 28.71 6.70 4.52
CA SER A 83 29.27 5.41 4.94
C SER A 83 28.65 4.94 6.27
N GLY A 84 28.12 3.72 6.29
CA GLY A 84 27.45 3.14 7.46
C GLY A 84 25.94 3.38 7.52
N MET A 85 25.33 4.05 6.55
CA MET A 85 23.86 4.06 6.41
C MET A 85 23.36 2.65 6.08
N LYS A 86 22.43 2.12 6.90
CA LYS A 86 21.90 0.75 6.77
C LYS A 86 20.47 0.68 6.23
N THR A 87 19.76 1.80 6.24
CA THR A 87 18.33 1.86 5.94
C THR A 87 17.97 3.21 5.33
N ILE A 88 17.12 3.18 4.32
CA ILE A 88 16.38 4.34 3.83
C ILE A 88 14.89 3.98 3.76
N ARG A 89 13.99 4.95 3.84
CA ARG A 89 12.57 4.74 3.55
C ARG A 89 12.09 5.74 2.51
N ALA A 90 11.28 5.29 1.57
CA ALA A 90 10.42 6.18 0.83
C ALA A 90 9.18 6.50 1.66
N GLN A 91 8.79 7.76 1.66
CA GLN A 91 7.53 8.26 2.18
C GLN A 91 6.79 8.85 0.98
N VAL A 92 5.72 8.19 0.55
CA VAL A 92 4.89 8.64 -0.57
C VAL A 92 3.65 9.31 0.02
N ARG A 93 3.30 10.52 -0.43
CA ARG A 93 2.20 11.33 0.09
C ARG A 93 1.36 11.92 -1.05
N ASN A 94 0.07 11.66 -1.02
CA ASN A 94 -0.87 12.20 -2.02
C ASN A 94 -1.49 13.54 -1.55
N ALA A 95 -2.36 14.10 -2.39
CA ALA A 95 -2.99 15.40 -2.15
C ALA A 95 -3.92 15.46 -0.91
N THR A 96 -4.50 14.34 -0.46
CA THR A 96 -5.30 14.29 0.77
C THR A 96 -4.46 14.25 2.03
N GLY A 97 -3.13 14.05 1.89
CA GLY A 97 -2.16 14.02 2.98
C GLY A 97 -1.92 12.64 3.57
N GLU A 98 -2.54 11.60 3.02
CA GLU A 98 -2.29 10.21 3.38
C GLU A 98 -0.90 9.75 2.94
N VAL A 99 -0.36 8.76 3.65
CA VAL A 99 1.04 8.40 3.55
C VAL A 99 1.21 6.89 3.43
N PHE A 100 1.89 6.48 2.36
CA PHE A 100 2.49 5.15 2.23
C PHE A 100 3.98 5.22 2.60
N VAL A 101 4.50 4.22 3.31
CA VAL A 101 5.91 4.16 3.71
C VAL A 101 6.51 2.82 3.34
N GLN A 102 7.54 2.84 2.48
CA GLN A 102 8.31 1.66 2.11
C GLN A 102 9.73 1.77 2.66
N PRO A 103 10.11 0.97 3.68
CA PRO A 103 11.50 0.85 4.11
C PRO A 103 12.31 -0.05 3.17
N PHE A 104 13.59 0.26 3.03
CA PHE A 104 14.59 -0.50 2.31
C PHE A 104 15.81 -0.70 3.22
N THR A 105 16.29 -1.95 3.30
CA THR A 105 17.58 -2.28 3.93
C THR A 105 18.66 -2.13 2.87
N LEU A 106 19.74 -1.42 3.22
CA LEU A 106 20.91 -1.28 2.36
C LEU A 106 21.92 -2.35 2.76
N GLU A 107 22.13 -3.33 1.90
CA GLU A 107 23.24 -4.26 2.06
C GLU A 107 24.54 -3.60 1.59
N ALA A 108 25.59 -3.69 2.41
CA ALA A 108 26.90 -3.24 2.02
C ALA A 108 27.53 -4.32 1.13
N SER A 109 27.56 -4.08 -0.18
CA SER A 109 28.42 -4.83 -1.11
C SER A 109 29.87 -4.74 -0.61
N GLN A 110 30.47 -5.90 -0.31
CA GLN A 110 31.87 -6.03 0.11
C GLN A 110 32.83 -5.88 -1.07
#